data_AF-A0A257H2M7-F1
#
_entry.id   AF-A0A257H2M7-F1
#
_cell.length_a   1.000
_cell.length_b   1.000
_cell.length_c   1.000
_cell.angle_alpha   90.00
_cell.angle_beta   90.00
_cell.angle_gamma   90.00
#
_symmetry.space_group_name_H-M   'P 1'
#
loop_
_entity.id
_entity.type
_entity.pdbx_description
1 polymer ?
#
loop_
_entity_poly.entity_id
_entity_poly.type
_entity_poly.pdbx_seq_one_letter_code
_entity_poly.pdbx_strand_id
1 'polypeptide(L)'
;MFARERPSGLLSGQELMQKMDENAALSRNVRSMISVPLIDAKKRIAAKDYQGAREKIAAAQLVPERSGYENHAIARAKLALAAAQDDASEIAELYEASALGTWYSTEEKAQSLQTVAGVFYNIGQYKQAVVWYDRYAELGGSDTMTGLLRGQAYYLAGDFGGAAKVLDTELNRTLQTGAKPPEIMLKLMADASARTNDA
;
A
#
# COMPACT_ATOMS: atom_id res chain seq x y z
N MET A 1 9.49 -1.10 28.59
CA MET A 1 9.48 -1.72 27.25
C MET A 1 8.09 -1.51 26.68
N PHE A 2 7.87 -0.38 25.99
CA PHE A 2 6.54 0.00 25.50
C PHE A 2 6.25 -0.77 24.21
N ALA A 3 5.44 -1.82 24.31
CA ALA A 3 4.81 -2.41 23.15
C ALA A 3 3.90 -1.34 22.53
N ARG A 4 4.23 -0.86 21.32
CA ARG A 4 3.31 -0.07 20.52
C ARG A 4 2.15 -0.98 20.15
N GLU A 5 1.03 -0.84 20.85
CA GLU A 5 -0.24 -1.39 20.42
C GLU A 5 -0.55 -0.82 19.03
N ARG A 6 -0.71 -1.72 18.06
CA ARG A 6 -1.12 -1.34 16.70
C ARG A 6 -2.51 -0.71 16.79
N PRO A 7 -2.78 0.45 16.16
CA PRO A 7 -4.12 1.00 16.14
C PRO A 7 -5.09 -0.02 15.53
N SER A 8 -6.16 -0.33 16.26
CA SER A 8 -7.10 -1.45 16.07
C SER A 8 -7.92 -1.48 14.76
N GLY A 9 -7.46 -0.80 13.71
CA GLY A 9 -8.09 -0.74 12.39
C GLY A 9 -7.15 -0.92 11.20
N LEU A 10 -5.82 -0.84 11.36
CA LEU A 10 -4.88 -1.12 10.27
C LEU A 10 -4.35 -2.56 10.39
N LEU A 11 -4.83 -3.42 9.50
CA LEU A 11 -4.16 -4.68 9.19
C LEU A 11 -2.75 -4.36 8.68
N SER A 12 -1.74 -5.09 9.13
CA SER A 12 -0.40 -4.99 8.55
C SER A 12 -0.44 -5.34 7.06
N GLY A 13 0.52 -4.86 6.28
CA GLY A 13 0.57 -5.15 4.83
C GLY A 13 0.51 -6.66 4.53
N GLN A 14 1.05 -7.50 5.42
CA GLN A 14 0.94 -8.96 5.31
C GLN A 14 -0.49 -9.49 5.58
N GLU A 15 -1.21 -8.93 6.56
CA GLU A 15 -2.57 -9.34 6.91
C GLU A 15 -3.60 -8.84 5.89
N LEU A 16 -3.40 -7.64 5.31
CA LEU A 16 -4.20 -7.14 4.19
C LEU A 16 -4.06 -8.05 2.98
N MET A 17 -2.81 -8.33 2.59
CA MET A 17 -2.52 -9.25 1.50
C MET A 17 -3.14 -10.62 1.77
N GLN A 18 -3.06 -11.15 2.99
CA GLN A 18 -3.68 -12.43 3.32
C GLN A 18 -5.21 -12.44 3.20
N LYS A 19 -5.91 -11.38 3.62
CA LYS A 19 -7.37 -11.29 3.46
C LYS A 19 -7.80 -11.12 2.01
N MET A 20 -7.08 -10.30 1.26
CA MET A 20 -7.28 -10.14 -0.19
C MET A 20 -7.03 -11.46 -0.93
N ASP A 21 -6.08 -12.25 -0.44
CA ASP A 21 -5.78 -13.59 -0.93
C ASP A 21 -6.94 -14.57 -0.73
N GLU A 22 -7.55 -14.56 0.47
CA GLU A 22 -8.70 -15.38 0.82
C GLU A 22 -9.95 -15.02 -0.01
N ASN A 23 -10.25 -13.72 -0.15
CA ASN A 23 -11.37 -13.25 -0.98
C ASN A 23 -11.23 -13.64 -2.45
N ALA A 24 -10.02 -13.51 -3.01
CA ALA A 24 -9.73 -13.89 -4.37
C ALA A 24 -9.79 -15.43 -4.57
N ALA A 25 -9.34 -16.21 -3.57
CA ALA A 25 -9.32 -17.67 -3.60
C ALA A 25 -10.74 -18.28 -3.66
N LEU A 26 -11.76 -17.59 -3.15
CA LEU A 26 -13.16 -18.00 -3.27
C LEU A 26 -13.69 -18.01 -4.72
N SER A 27 -12.93 -17.44 -5.67
CA SER A 27 -13.37 -17.29 -7.05
C SER A 27 -12.79 -18.30 -8.04
N ARG A 28 -11.52 -18.74 -7.93
CA ARG A 28 -10.81 -19.32 -9.11
C ARG A 28 -9.72 -20.33 -8.80
N ASN A 29 -9.63 -21.34 -9.68
CA ASN A 29 -8.74 -22.49 -9.58
C ASN A 29 -7.34 -22.18 -10.14
N VAL A 30 -6.30 -22.21 -9.30
CA VAL A 30 -4.89 -22.11 -9.72
C VAL A 30 -4.35 -23.53 -9.90
N ARG A 31 -3.83 -23.85 -11.10
CA ARG A 31 -3.30 -25.20 -11.37
C ARG A 31 -2.22 -25.58 -10.34
N SER A 32 -2.18 -26.85 -9.96
CA SER A 32 -1.23 -27.38 -8.97
C SER A 32 0.24 -27.09 -9.32
N MET A 33 0.58 -27.15 -10.61
CA MET A 33 1.88 -26.77 -11.16
C MET A 33 2.31 -25.31 -10.88
N ILE A 34 1.36 -24.45 -10.47
CA ILE A 34 1.60 -23.06 -10.05
C ILE A 34 1.40 -22.94 -8.54
N SER A 35 0.26 -23.40 -8.00
CA SER A 35 -0.07 -23.21 -6.59
C SER A 35 0.90 -23.91 -5.65
N VAL A 36 1.43 -25.09 -5.99
CA VAL A 36 2.41 -25.80 -5.16
C VAL A 36 3.72 -25.01 -5.01
N PRO A 37 4.39 -24.57 -6.09
CA PRO A 37 5.53 -23.66 -5.97
C PRO A 37 5.22 -22.36 -5.20
N LEU A 38 4.04 -21.76 -5.38
CA LEU A 38 3.69 -20.53 -4.66
C LEU A 38 3.50 -20.76 -3.15
N ILE A 39 2.92 -21.88 -2.74
CA ILE A 39 2.82 -22.28 -1.31
C ILE A 39 4.22 -22.48 -0.72
N ASP A 40 5.11 -23.15 -1.46
CA ASP A 40 6.51 -23.32 -1.05
C ASP A 40 7.24 -21.97 -0.93
N ALA A 41 7.02 -21.05 -1.87
CA ALA A 41 7.58 -19.71 -1.82
C ALA A 41 7.15 -18.97 -0.56
N LYS A 42 5.85 -19.02 -0.20
CA LYS A 42 5.33 -18.40 1.03
C LYS A 42 6.02 -18.95 2.28
N LYS A 43 6.22 -20.27 2.38
CA LYS A 43 6.95 -20.89 3.50
C LYS A 43 8.40 -20.41 3.58
N ARG A 44 9.06 -20.27 2.43
CA ARG A 44 10.45 -19.80 2.34
C ARG A 44 10.59 -18.31 2.69
N ILE A 45 9.65 -17.48 2.26
CA ILE A 45 9.56 -16.07 2.70
C ILE A 45 9.46 -16.01 4.23
N ALA A 46 8.57 -16.80 4.84
CA ALA A 46 8.42 -16.86 6.30
C ALA A 46 9.71 -17.35 7.00
N ALA A 47 10.45 -18.25 6.36
CA ALA A 47 11.76 -18.73 6.83
C ALA A 47 12.93 -17.78 6.51
N LYS A 48 12.67 -16.61 5.89
CA LYS A 48 13.69 -15.67 5.36
C LYS A 48 14.64 -16.28 4.32
N ASP A 49 14.26 -17.41 3.73
CA ASP A 49 14.94 -18.00 2.58
C ASP A 49 14.45 -17.31 1.29
N TYR A 50 14.89 -16.06 1.11
CA TYR A 50 14.46 -15.22 -0.02
C TYR A 50 14.93 -15.78 -1.37
N GLN A 51 16.11 -16.40 -1.42
CA GLN A 51 16.63 -17.01 -2.63
C GLN A 51 15.78 -18.21 -3.04
N GLY A 52 15.50 -19.13 -2.12
CA GLY A 52 14.64 -20.26 -2.41
C GLY A 52 13.20 -19.84 -2.72
N ALA A 53 12.68 -18.77 -2.09
CA ALA A 53 11.38 -18.21 -2.46
C ALA A 53 11.36 -17.71 -3.91
N ARG A 54 12.41 -16.98 -4.33
CA ARG A 54 12.57 -16.48 -5.70
C ARG A 54 12.60 -17.60 -6.72
N GLU A 55 13.32 -18.69 -6.44
CA GLU A 55 13.38 -19.88 -7.30
C GLU A 55 12.00 -20.54 -7.48
N LYS A 56 11.23 -20.64 -6.40
CA LYS A 56 9.87 -21.23 -6.45
C LYS A 56 8.88 -20.35 -7.22
N ILE A 57 8.98 -19.03 -7.07
CA ILE A 57 8.19 -18.09 -7.87
C ILE A 57 8.58 -18.20 -9.36
N ALA A 58 9.87 -18.28 -9.67
CA ALA A 58 10.35 -18.47 -11.05
C ALA A 58 9.82 -19.78 -11.66
N ALA A 59 9.79 -20.88 -10.91
CA ALA A 59 9.21 -22.14 -11.36
C ALA A 59 7.72 -22.00 -11.73
N ALA A 60 6.93 -21.27 -10.93
CA ALA A 60 5.53 -20.96 -11.26
C ALA A 60 5.39 -20.11 -12.53
N GLN A 61 6.34 -19.20 -12.80
CA GLN A 61 6.35 -18.37 -14.00
C GLN A 61 6.67 -19.14 -15.29
N LEU A 62 7.36 -20.28 -15.20
CA LEU A 62 7.70 -21.10 -16.36
C LEU A 62 6.52 -21.91 -16.90
N VAL A 63 5.41 -22.00 -16.14
CA VAL A 63 4.21 -22.69 -16.61
C VAL A 63 3.64 -21.94 -17.82
N PRO A 64 3.45 -22.62 -18.98
CA PRO A 64 2.87 -22.00 -20.17
C PRO A 64 1.36 -21.78 -20.02
N GLU A 65 0.82 -20.92 -20.88
CA GLU A 65 -0.64 -20.66 -20.97
C GLU A 65 -1.28 -20.30 -19.63
N ARG A 66 -0.61 -19.44 -18.85
CA ARG A 66 -1.12 -18.94 -17.57
C ARG A 66 -2.36 -18.07 -17.77
N SER A 67 -3.42 -18.37 -17.02
CA SER A 67 -4.60 -17.52 -16.96
C SER A 67 -4.26 -16.15 -16.33
N GLY A 68 -5.11 -15.15 -16.56
CA GLY A 68 -4.97 -13.85 -15.90
C GLY A 68 -4.94 -13.96 -14.37
N TYR A 69 -5.69 -14.90 -13.80
CA TYR A 69 -5.69 -15.14 -12.35
C TYR A 69 -4.41 -15.81 -11.86
N GLU A 70 -3.82 -16.72 -12.64
CA GLU A 70 -2.54 -17.35 -12.29
C GLU A 70 -1.39 -16.34 -12.35
N ASN A 71 -1.42 -15.42 -13.32
CA ASN A 71 -0.47 -14.30 -13.38
C ASN A 71 -0.65 -13.36 -12.18
N HIS A 72 -1.89 -13.09 -11.79
CA HIS A 72 -2.20 -12.34 -10.58
C HIS A 72 -1.63 -13.03 -9.32
N ALA A 73 -1.87 -14.32 -9.13
CA ALA A 73 -1.34 -15.08 -7.98
C ALA A 73 0.20 -15.05 -7.91
N ILE A 74 0.88 -15.16 -9.05
CA ILE A 74 2.34 -15.02 -9.15
C ILE A 74 2.78 -13.60 -8.77
N ALA A 75 2.09 -12.57 -9.27
CA ALA A 75 2.40 -11.17 -8.94
C ALA A 75 2.29 -10.91 -7.42
N ARG A 76 1.27 -11.48 -6.75
CA ARG A 76 1.16 -11.37 -5.29
C ARG A 76 2.28 -12.08 -4.54
N ALA A 77 2.71 -13.25 -5.01
CA ALA A 77 3.84 -13.95 -4.40
C ALA A 77 5.15 -13.16 -4.51
N LYS A 78 5.38 -12.50 -5.66
CA LYS A 78 6.48 -11.56 -5.81
C LYS A 78 6.33 -10.36 -4.87
N LEU A 79 5.13 -9.79 -4.77
CA LEU A 79 4.87 -8.64 -3.90
C LEU A 79 5.15 -8.97 -2.44
N ALA A 80 4.77 -10.17 -1.99
CA ALA A 80 5.08 -10.66 -0.65
C ALA A 80 6.59 -10.85 -0.42
N LEU A 81 7.34 -11.31 -1.43
CA LEU A 81 8.80 -11.41 -1.37
C LEU A 81 9.44 -10.02 -1.26
N ALA A 82 9.07 -9.08 -2.13
CA ALA A 82 9.58 -7.70 -2.11
C ALA A 82 9.27 -7.01 -0.77
N ALA A 83 8.04 -7.17 -0.26
CA ALA A 83 7.65 -6.67 1.05
C ALA A 83 8.48 -7.27 2.20
N ALA A 84 8.82 -8.55 2.13
CA ALA A 84 9.66 -9.20 3.15
C ALA A 84 11.14 -8.78 3.08
N GLN A 85 11.54 -8.09 2.02
CA GLN A 85 12.88 -7.53 1.80
C GLN A 85 12.92 -6.00 1.94
N ASP A 86 11.79 -5.37 2.31
CA ASP A 86 11.62 -3.91 2.37
C ASP A 86 11.98 -3.18 1.04
N ASP A 87 11.83 -3.85 -0.10
CA ASP A 87 12.13 -3.28 -1.42
C ASP A 87 10.93 -2.46 -1.94
N ALA A 88 10.87 -1.19 -1.55
CA ALA A 88 9.79 -0.30 -1.93
C ALA A 88 9.63 -0.11 -3.45
N SER A 89 10.73 -0.17 -4.22
CA SER A 89 10.67 0.01 -5.68
C SER A 89 10.08 -1.23 -6.35
N GLU A 90 10.50 -2.42 -5.93
CA GLU A 90 9.95 -3.68 -6.43
C GLU A 90 8.47 -3.84 -6.00
N ILE A 91 8.10 -3.40 -4.79
CA ILE A 91 6.70 -3.34 -4.32
C ILE A 91 5.82 -2.47 -5.24
N ALA A 92 6.28 -1.27 -5.60
CA ALA A 92 5.57 -0.36 -6.48
C ALA A 92 5.29 -0.97 -7.87
N GLU A 93 6.30 -1.56 -8.49
CA GLU A 93 6.18 -2.19 -9.80
C GLU A 93 5.21 -3.40 -9.76
N LEU A 94 5.36 -4.24 -8.74
CA LEU A 94 4.56 -5.46 -8.59
C LEU A 94 3.11 -5.17 -8.21
N TYR A 95 2.85 -4.08 -7.50
CA TYR A 95 1.48 -3.65 -7.21
C TYR A 95 0.71 -3.42 -8.52
N GLU A 96 1.27 -2.67 -9.47
CA GLU A 96 0.62 -2.39 -10.76
C GLU A 96 0.26 -3.69 -11.47
N ALA A 97 1.22 -4.62 -11.56
CA ALA A 97 1.01 -5.91 -12.19
C ALA A 97 -0.05 -6.76 -11.46
N SER A 98 -0.08 -6.71 -10.13
CA SER A 98 -1.05 -7.46 -9.31
C SER A 98 -2.46 -6.88 -9.36
N ALA A 99 -2.60 -5.57 -9.56
CA ALA A 99 -3.88 -4.86 -9.61
C ALA A 99 -4.57 -4.96 -10.97
N LEU A 100 -3.89 -5.49 -12.00
CA LEU A 100 -4.45 -5.72 -13.34
C LEU A 100 -5.61 -6.73 -13.29
N GLY A 101 -6.83 -6.24 -13.51
CA GLY A 101 -8.07 -7.02 -13.62
C GLY A 101 -9.17 -6.59 -12.65
N THR A 102 -10.22 -7.40 -12.57
CA THR A 102 -11.41 -7.17 -11.72
C THR A 102 -11.38 -8.00 -10.43
N TRP A 103 -10.20 -8.44 -10.01
CA TRP A 103 -9.99 -9.36 -8.86
C TRP A 103 -10.26 -8.70 -7.51
N TYR A 104 -10.06 -7.39 -7.47
CA TYR A 104 -10.23 -6.56 -6.28
C TYR A 104 -11.33 -5.55 -6.54
N SER A 105 -12.17 -5.37 -5.53
CA SER A 105 -13.05 -4.22 -5.42
C SER A 105 -12.23 -2.92 -5.43
N THR A 106 -12.88 -1.81 -5.75
CA THR A 106 -12.28 -0.47 -5.68
C THR A 106 -11.70 -0.19 -4.29
N GLU A 107 -12.41 -0.61 -3.24
CA GLU A 107 -11.99 -0.47 -1.85
C GLU A 107 -10.70 -1.24 -1.55
N GLU A 108 -10.61 -2.51 -1.95
CA GLU A 108 -9.41 -3.33 -1.77
C GLU A 108 -8.20 -2.75 -2.52
N LYS A 109 -8.43 -2.20 -3.72
CA LYS A 109 -7.39 -1.47 -4.47
C LYS A 109 -6.94 -0.22 -3.71
N ALA A 110 -7.87 0.55 -3.14
CA ALA A 110 -7.53 1.73 -2.34
C ALA A 110 -6.71 1.35 -1.10
N GLN A 111 -7.12 0.34 -0.33
CA GLN A 111 -6.37 -0.13 0.84
C GLN A 111 -4.95 -0.60 0.48
N SER A 112 -4.77 -1.17 -0.71
CA SER A 112 -3.45 -1.54 -1.21
C SER A 112 -2.59 -0.32 -1.55
N LEU A 113 -3.15 0.70 -2.23
CA LEU A 113 -2.45 1.97 -2.49
C LEU A 113 -2.02 2.66 -1.19
N GLN A 114 -2.91 2.69 -0.19
CA GLN A 114 -2.61 3.20 1.16
C GLN A 114 -1.42 2.47 1.79
N THR A 115 -1.37 1.14 1.63
CA THR A 115 -0.27 0.32 2.15
C THR A 115 1.06 0.66 1.47
N VAL A 116 1.08 0.72 0.14
CA VAL A 116 2.29 1.07 -0.63
C VAL A 116 2.77 2.48 -0.28
N ALA A 117 1.85 3.44 -0.18
CA ALA A 117 2.16 4.80 0.23
C ALA A 117 2.82 4.84 1.63
N GLY A 118 2.29 4.07 2.58
CA GLY A 118 2.84 3.94 3.92
C GLY A 118 4.26 3.36 3.93
N VAL A 119 4.58 2.41 3.04
CA VAL A 119 5.95 1.87 2.91
C VAL A 119 6.92 2.98 2.50
N PHE A 120 6.62 3.71 1.42
CA PHE A 120 7.47 4.83 0.97
C PHE A 120 7.59 5.93 2.03
N TYR A 121 6.50 6.23 2.74
CA TYR A 121 6.49 7.20 3.82
C TYR A 121 7.45 6.79 4.96
N ASN A 122 7.37 5.53 5.39
CA ASN A 122 8.17 5.03 6.51
C ASN A 122 9.67 4.99 6.22
N ILE A 123 10.06 4.76 4.95
CA ILE A 123 11.47 4.78 4.53
C ILE A 123 11.97 6.19 4.14
N GLY A 124 11.17 7.23 4.36
CA GLY A 124 11.55 8.62 4.10
C GLY A 124 11.50 9.05 2.63
N GLN A 125 10.94 8.23 1.74
CA GLN A 125 10.78 8.56 0.33
C GLN A 125 9.48 9.34 0.09
N TYR A 126 9.39 10.54 0.67
CA TYR A 126 8.15 11.31 0.74
C TYR A 126 7.57 11.71 -0.64
N LYS A 127 8.43 11.99 -1.63
CA LYS A 127 7.97 12.27 -3.00
C LYS A 127 7.24 11.08 -3.63
N GLN A 128 7.73 9.85 -3.38
CA GLN A 128 7.05 8.64 -3.83
C GLN A 128 5.78 8.40 -3.00
N ALA A 129 5.84 8.57 -1.68
CA ALA A 129 4.68 8.44 -0.82
C ALA A 129 3.51 9.34 -1.27
N VAL A 130 3.79 10.59 -1.65
CA VAL A 130 2.80 11.53 -2.23
C VAL A 130 2.09 10.92 -3.44
N VAL A 131 2.84 10.40 -4.41
CA VAL A 131 2.27 9.78 -5.63
C VAL A 131 1.27 8.67 -5.28
N TRP A 132 1.62 7.81 -4.33
CA TRP A 132 0.76 6.70 -3.92
C TRP A 132 -0.45 7.14 -3.08
N TYR A 133 -0.27 8.12 -2.18
CA TYR A 133 -1.38 8.69 -1.43
C TYR A 133 -2.36 9.49 -2.31
N ASP A 134 -1.88 10.16 -3.36
CA ASP A 134 -2.73 10.84 -4.34
C ASP A 134 -3.61 9.84 -5.07
N ARG A 135 -3.02 8.75 -5.57
CA ARG A 135 -3.78 7.68 -6.24
C ARG A 135 -4.80 7.03 -5.32
N TYR A 136 -4.47 6.85 -4.03
CA TYR A 136 -5.42 6.40 -3.02
C TYR A 136 -6.65 7.32 -2.95
N ALA A 137 -6.42 8.64 -2.87
CA ALA A 137 -7.48 9.63 -2.80
C ALA A 137 -8.30 9.70 -4.10
N GLU A 138 -7.66 9.62 -5.27
CA GLU A 138 -8.31 9.57 -6.58
C GLU A 138 -9.22 8.35 -6.75
N LEU A 139 -8.85 7.23 -6.12
CA LEU A 139 -9.66 6.00 -6.12
C LEU A 139 -10.86 6.07 -5.15
N GLY A 140 -11.05 7.20 -4.45
CA GLY A 140 -12.14 7.40 -3.48
C GLY A 140 -11.77 7.02 -2.05
N GLY A 141 -10.48 6.80 -1.76
CA GLY A 141 -10.00 6.59 -0.40
C GLY A 141 -10.35 7.76 0.51
N SER A 142 -10.88 7.46 1.70
CA SER A 142 -11.48 8.46 2.60
C SER A 142 -11.02 8.39 4.06
N ASP A 143 -10.03 7.55 4.37
CA ASP A 143 -9.46 7.46 5.72
C ASP A 143 -8.76 8.77 6.12
N THR A 144 -9.24 9.40 7.19
CA THR A 144 -8.76 10.70 7.65
C THR A 144 -7.28 10.67 8.05
N MET A 145 -6.81 9.57 8.66
CA MET A 145 -5.40 9.44 9.04
C MET A 145 -4.50 9.38 7.80
N THR A 146 -4.95 8.69 6.76
CA THR A 146 -4.25 8.60 5.47
C THR A 146 -4.21 9.96 4.77
N GLY A 147 -5.30 10.73 4.81
CA GLY A 147 -5.31 12.11 4.35
C GLY A 147 -4.30 13.00 5.09
N LEU A 148 -4.19 12.85 6.41
CA LEU A 148 -3.18 13.54 7.21
C LEU A 148 -1.76 13.13 6.83
N LEU A 149 -1.49 11.83 6.66
CA LEU A 149 -0.18 11.32 6.24
C LEU A 149 0.20 11.81 4.83
N ARG A 150 -0.78 11.91 3.93
CA ARG A 150 -0.60 12.54 2.62
C ARG A 150 -0.14 13.98 2.73
N GLY A 151 -0.85 14.80 3.53
CA GLY A 151 -0.46 16.19 3.79
C GLY A 151 0.94 16.31 4.42
N GLN A 152 1.27 15.41 5.36
CA GLN A 152 2.62 15.30 5.93
C GLN A 152 3.67 14.92 4.88
N ALA A 153 3.37 13.99 3.97
CA ALA A 153 4.28 13.58 2.92
C ALA A 153 4.60 14.74 1.96
N TYR A 154 3.58 15.52 1.56
CA TYR A 154 3.78 16.75 0.78
C TYR A 154 4.70 17.73 1.50
N TYR A 155 4.44 17.98 2.78
CA TYR A 155 5.24 18.89 3.60
C TYR A 155 6.71 18.43 3.69
N LEU A 156 6.94 17.15 4.00
CA LEU A 156 8.26 16.56 4.13
C LEU A 156 9.00 16.44 2.79
N ALA A 157 8.26 16.40 1.67
CA ALA A 157 8.82 16.50 0.32
C ALA A 157 9.21 17.94 -0.08
N GLY A 158 8.89 18.95 0.76
CA GLY A 158 9.15 20.37 0.53
C GLY A 158 8.07 21.08 -0.29
N ASP A 159 6.97 20.41 -0.62
CA ASP A 159 5.85 21.02 -1.33
C ASP A 159 4.81 21.56 -0.32
N PHE A 160 5.13 22.73 0.23
CA PHE A 160 4.28 23.39 1.24
C PHE A 160 2.93 23.83 0.68
N GLY A 161 2.88 24.26 -0.59
CA GLY A 161 1.64 24.63 -1.26
C GLY A 161 0.72 23.43 -1.47
N GLY A 162 1.27 22.28 -1.88
CA GLY A 162 0.56 21.01 -1.94
C GLY A 162 0.08 20.56 -0.55
N ALA A 163 0.95 20.63 0.46
CA ALA A 163 0.60 20.27 1.84
C ALA A 163 -0.57 21.11 2.37
N ALA A 164 -0.53 22.43 2.21
CA ALA A 164 -1.61 23.33 2.65
C ALA A 164 -2.95 22.97 1.98
N LYS A 165 -2.97 22.76 0.66
CA LYS A 165 -4.18 22.38 -0.08
C LYS A 165 -4.77 21.05 0.37
N VAL A 166 -3.91 20.04 0.55
CA VAL A 166 -4.35 18.72 1.00
C VAL A 166 -4.90 18.80 2.41
N LEU A 167 -4.20 19.45 3.33
CA LEU A 167 -4.62 19.55 4.74
C LEU A 167 -5.90 20.37 4.90
N ASP A 168 -6.12 21.41 4.10
CA ASP A 168 -7.38 22.16 4.06
C ASP A 168 -8.55 21.28 3.58
N THR A 169 -8.32 20.48 2.53
CA THR A 169 -9.32 19.52 2.03
C THR A 169 -9.69 18.49 3.11
N GLU A 170 -8.70 17.93 3.81
CA GLU A 170 -8.92 16.96 4.90
C GLU A 170 -9.60 17.60 6.12
N LEU A 171 -9.25 18.84 6.45
CA LEU A 171 -9.90 19.61 7.50
C LEU A 171 -11.38 19.78 7.20
N ASN A 172 -11.72 20.24 5.98
CA ASN A 172 -13.10 20.43 5.55
C ASN A 172 -13.88 19.12 5.57
N ARG A 173 -13.29 18.01 5.11
CA ARG A 173 -13.91 16.68 5.20
C ARG A 173 -14.17 16.26 6.65
N THR A 174 -13.18 16.43 7.52
CA THR A 174 -13.28 16.07 8.94
C THR A 174 -14.41 16.84 9.62
N LEU A 175 -14.49 18.15 9.36
CA LEU A 175 -15.56 19.01 9.90
C LEU A 175 -16.95 18.61 9.37
N GLN A 176 -17.08 18.26 8.08
CA GLN A 176 -18.34 17.80 7.51
C GLN A 176 -18.87 16.51 8.15
N THR A 177 -17.97 15.64 8.63
CA THR A 177 -18.35 14.43 9.38
C THR A 177 -18.71 14.70 10.85
N GLY A 178 -18.59 15.95 11.31
CA GLY A 178 -18.79 16.33 12.71
C GLY A 178 -17.66 15.92 13.65
N ALA A 179 -16.56 15.36 13.12
CA ALA A 179 -15.41 14.95 13.91
C ALA A 179 -14.50 16.15 14.21
N LYS A 180 -13.74 16.06 15.31
CA LYS A 180 -12.73 17.06 15.66
C LYS A 180 -11.43 16.81 14.88
N PRO A 181 -10.90 17.80 14.13
CA PRO A 181 -9.62 17.67 13.46
C PRO A 181 -8.46 17.40 14.43
N PRO A 182 -7.49 16.54 14.06
CA PRO A 182 -6.28 16.37 14.83
C PRO A 182 -5.51 17.69 14.96
N GLU A 183 -5.00 18.01 16.15
CA GLU A 183 -4.25 19.26 16.38
C GLU A 183 -3.01 19.36 15.46
N ILE A 184 -2.35 18.24 15.19
CA ILE A 184 -1.21 18.16 14.26
C ILE A 184 -1.58 18.61 12.84
N MET A 185 -2.80 18.33 12.38
CA MET A 185 -3.29 18.76 11.06
C MET A 185 -3.34 20.29 11.00
N LEU A 186 -3.90 20.92 12.03
CA LEU A 186 -4.04 22.38 12.11
C LEU A 186 -2.67 23.07 12.17
N LYS A 187 -1.76 22.55 13.00
CA LYS A 187 -0.40 23.08 13.13
C LYS A 187 0.37 23.00 11.82
N LEU A 188 0.30 21.84 11.17
CA LEU A 188 1.02 21.60 9.91
C LEU A 188 0.46 22.45 8.77
N MET A 189 -0.87 22.61 8.70
CA MET A 189 -1.52 23.47 7.71
C MET A 189 -1.11 24.93 7.87
N ALA A 190 -1.08 25.43 9.12
CA ALA A 190 -0.66 26.80 9.41
C ALA A 190 0.80 27.06 9.01
N ASP A 191 1.71 26.14 9.37
CA ASP A 191 3.13 26.26 9.00
C ASP A 191 3.33 26.16 7.48
N ALA A 192 2.67 25.21 6.81
CA ALA A 192 2.73 25.05 5.35
C ALA A 192 2.21 26.30 4.62
N SER A 193 1.13 26.90 5.12
CA SER A 193 0.56 28.14 4.55
C SER A 193 1.48 29.34 4.73
N ALA A 194 2.12 29.48 5.91
CA ALA A 194 3.10 30.53 6.16
C ALA A 194 4.29 30.43 5.20
N ARG A 195 4.87 29.24 5.05
CA ARG A 195 6.01 28.99 4.14
C ARG A 195 5.68 29.19 2.66
N THR A 196 4.41 29.04 2.29
CA THR A 196 3.95 29.29 0.91
C THR A 196 3.87 30.80 0.61
N ASN A 197 3.55 31.62 1.61
CA ASN A 197 3.51 33.08 1.46
C ASN A 197 4.89 33.74 1.50
N ASP A 198 5.90 33.05 2.02
CA ASP A 198 7.29 33.53 2.13
C ASP A 198 8.17 33.17 0.91
N ALA A 199 7.64 32.40 -0.06
CA ALA A 199 8.33 31.91 -1.25
C ALA A 199 7.95 32.70 -2.52
#